data_AF-A0A9D4X9J1-F1
#
_entry.id   AF-A0A9D4X9J1-F1
#
_cell.length_a   1.000
_cell.length_b   1.000
_cell.length_c   1.000
_cell.angle_alpha   90.00
_cell.angle_beta   90.00
_cell.angle_gamma   90.00
#
_symmetry.space_group_name_H-M   'P 1'
#
loop_
_entity.id
_entity.type
_entity.pdbx_description
1 polymer ?
#
loop_
_entity_poly.entity_id
_entity_poly.type
_entity_poly.pdbx_seq_one_letter_code
_entity_poly.pdbx_strand_id
1 'polypeptide(L)'
;FSPNIPEAVTVHRRMEKKRKRKQTAETVKRKTKSVRVGQIQTENPKNPFPSHSAPTPQECLDIRDTLLTLHGIPPELAKYRKSQSTDDTAPPETVLDGLVRTILSQNTTETNSQKAFVSLKSLFPTWEHVGAWC
;
A
#
# COMPACT_ATOMS: atom_id res chain seq x y z
N PHE A 1 -20.46 -41.81 -48.51
CA PHE A 1 -19.35 -42.58 -49.11
C PHE A 1 -18.05 -42.07 -48.51
N SER A 2 -17.26 -43.00 -47.98
CA SER A 2 -16.08 -42.82 -47.13
C SER A 2 -14.92 -42.00 -47.75
N PRO A 3 -13.95 -41.59 -46.91
CA PRO A 3 -13.25 -40.31 -46.97
C PRO A 3 -11.85 -40.42 -47.62
N ASN A 4 -11.23 -39.28 -47.89
CA ASN A 4 -9.79 -39.22 -48.18
C ASN A 4 -9.08 -38.29 -47.20
N ILE A 5 -8.25 -38.92 -46.37
CA ILE A 5 -7.30 -38.37 -45.42
C ILE A 5 -5.95 -38.23 -46.15
N PRO A 6 -5.17 -37.17 -45.87
CA PRO A 6 -3.75 -37.43 -45.69
C PRO A 6 -3.21 -36.91 -44.35
N GLU A 7 -2.66 -37.88 -43.63
CA GLU A 7 -1.35 -37.86 -42.97
C GLU A 7 -1.11 -36.85 -41.84
N ALA A 8 -1.18 -37.40 -40.63
CA ALA A 8 -0.64 -36.86 -39.40
C ALA A 8 0.85 -36.54 -39.53
N VAL A 9 1.23 -35.28 -39.32
CA VAL A 9 2.62 -34.92 -39.03
C VAL A 9 2.77 -34.75 -37.52
N THR A 10 3.16 -35.86 -36.91
CA THR A 10 3.62 -36.00 -35.54
C THR A 10 4.82 -35.09 -35.30
N VAL A 11 4.64 -33.95 -34.64
CA VAL A 11 5.79 -33.19 -34.10
C VAL A 11 6.27 -33.91 -32.85
N HIS A 12 7.36 -34.66 -33.02
CA HIS A 12 8.07 -35.34 -31.95
C HIS A 12 8.45 -34.36 -30.83
N ARG A 13 7.90 -34.62 -29.64
CA ARG A 13 8.35 -34.11 -28.35
C ARG A 13 9.82 -34.52 -28.13
N ARG A 14 10.77 -33.62 -28.40
CA ARG A 14 12.18 -33.84 -28.09
C ARG A 14 12.40 -33.61 -26.60
N MET A 15 12.63 -34.70 -25.87
CA MET A 15 13.09 -34.70 -24.48
C MET A 15 14.57 -34.33 -24.45
N GLU A 16 14.93 -33.18 -23.88
CA GLU A 16 16.32 -32.80 -23.67
C GLU A 16 16.79 -33.34 -22.31
N LYS A 17 17.72 -34.31 -22.34
CA LYS A 17 18.30 -34.93 -21.15
C LYS A 17 19.34 -34.00 -20.51
N LYS A 18 19.18 -33.80 -19.20
CA LYS A 18 20.12 -33.31 -18.18
C LYS A 18 21.59 -33.21 -18.64
N ARG A 19 22.16 -32.01 -18.53
CA ARG A 19 23.58 -31.80 -18.21
C ARG A 19 23.71 -31.03 -16.90
N LYS A 20 24.22 -31.75 -15.89
CA LYS A 20 24.54 -31.25 -14.55
C LYS A 20 25.79 -30.38 -14.65
N ARG A 21 25.63 -29.05 -14.60
CA ARG A 21 26.76 -28.12 -14.41
C ARG A 21 26.78 -27.69 -12.94
N LYS A 22 27.81 -28.16 -12.24
CA LYS A 22 28.24 -27.71 -10.92
C LYS A 22 28.53 -26.22 -11.02
N GLN A 23 27.73 -25.36 -10.38
CA GLN A 23 28.15 -24.00 -10.07
C GLN A 23 28.26 -23.91 -8.55
N THR A 24 29.50 -23.67 -8.18
CA THR A 24 30.07 -23.49 -6.87
C THR A 24 29.34 -22.38 -6.13
N ALA A 25 29.10 -22.62 -4.85
CA ALA A 25 28.49 -21.67 -3.94
C ALA A 25 29.35 -20.41 -3.81
N GLU A 26 28.91 -19.31 -4.43
CA GLU A 26 29.29 -17.97 -3.98
C GLU A 26 28.22 -17.47 -3.03
N THR A 27 28.57 -17.58 -1.75
CA THR A 27 27.75 -17.13 -0.63
C THR A 27 27.76 -15.61 -0.61
N VAL A 28 26.88 -14.98 -1.39
CA VAL A 28 26.55 -13.57 -1.16
C VAL A 28 25.71 -13.53 0.10
N LYS A 29 26.39 -13.40 1.25
CA LYS A 29 25.78 -13.05 2.54
C LYS A 29 25.15 -11.67 2.41
N ARG A 30 23.96 -11.59 1.82
CA ARG A 30 23.06 -10.46 2.07
C ARG A 30 22.73 -10.57 3.55
N LYS A 31 23.41 -9.74 4.35
CA LYS A 31 22.95 -9.41 5.70
C LYS A 31 21.57 -8.79 5.52
N THR A 32 20.54 -9.62 5.53
CA THR A 32 19.25 -9.21 6.03
C THR A 32 19.55 -8.73 7.43
N LYS A 33 19.64 -7.42 7.63
CA LYS A 33 19.36 -6.86 8.95
C LYS A 33 17.91 -7.27 9.19
N SER A 34 17.76 -8.46 9.76
CA SER A 34 16.57 -8.84 10.48
C SER A 34 16.45 -7.75 11.52
N VAL A 35 15.61 -6.76 11.22
CA VAL A 35 14.97 -6.00 12.26
C VAL A 35 14.31 -7.09 13.06
N ARG A 36 14.88 -7.39 14.24
CA ARG A 36 14.18 -8.21 15.22
C ARG A 36 12.88 -7.45 15.44
N VAL A 37 11.80 -7.94 14.83
CA VAL A 37 10.46 -7.62 15.28
C VAL A 37 10.48 -8.16 16.69
N GLY A 38 10.72 -7.26 17.64
CA GLY A 38 10.79 -7.61 19.05
C GLY A 38 9.53 -8.41 19.34
N GLN A 39 9.68 -9.61 19.89
CA GLN A 39 8.56 -10.26 20.55
C GLN A 39 7.97 -9.20 21.49
N ILE A 40 6.76 -8.73 21.19
CA ILE A 40 6.02 -7.89 22.12
C ILE A 40 5.69 -8.84 23.27
N GLN A 41 6.56 -8.87 24.27
CA GLN A 41 6.35 -9.64 25.48
C GLN A 41 5.04 -9.12 26.09
N THR A 42 4.06 -10.00 26.19
CA THR A 42 2.70 -9.72 26.68
C THR A 42 2.64 -9.52 28.19
N GLU A 43 3.79 -9.37 28.85
CA GLU A 43 3.89 -9.14 30.29
C GLU A 43 4.10 -7.66 30.61
N ASN A 44 3.24 -6.81 30.06
CA ASN A 44 2.98 -5.50 30.62
C ASN A 44 1.66 -5.58 31.42
N PRO A 45 1.67 -5.41 32.75
CA PRO A 45 0.47 -5.53 33.59
C PRO A 45 -0.62 -4.48 33.32
N LYS A 46 -0.41 -3.60 32.33
CA LYS A 46 -1.34 -2.55 31.86
C LYS A 46 -1.79 -2.73 30.41
N ASN A 47 -1.71 -3.93 29.83
CA ASN A 47 -2.28 -4.16 28.51
C ASN A 47 -3.81 -4.00 28.56
N PRO A 48 -4.45 -3.15 27.72
CA PRO A 48 -5.91 -3.02 27.67
C PRO A 48 -6.65 -4.34 27.37
N PHE A 49 -5.97 -5.31 26.75
CA PHE A 49 -6.54 -6.62 26.43
C PHE A 49 -5.67 -7.75 26.99
N PRO A 50 -5.70 -7.99 28.31
CA PRO A 50 -4.83 -8.96 28.97
C PRO A 50 -5.13 -10.42 28.57
N SER A 51 -6.36 -10.71 28.15
CA SER A 51 -6.77 -12.05 27.71
C SER A 51 -6.44 -12.34 26.24
N HIS A 52 -5.93 -11.38 25.47
CA HIS A 52 -5.67 -11.53 24.04
C HIS A 52 -4.16 -11.48 23.77
N SER A 53 -3.65 -12.50 23.09
CA SER A 53 -2.29 -12.49 22.57
C SER A 53 -2.16 -11.48 21.42
N ALA A 54 -0.97 -10.93 21.24
CA ALA A 54 -0.68 -10.11 20.06
C ALA A 54 -0.82 -10.96 18.79
N PRO A 55 -1.30 -10.39 17.67
CA PRO A 55 -1.42 -11.12 16.42
C PRO A 55 -0.05 -11.55 15.90
N THR A 56 -0.01 -12.72 15.26
CA THR A 56 1.18 -13.20 14.55
C THR A 56 1.45 -12.34 13.30
N PRO A 57 2.70 -12.28 12.83
CA PRO A 57 3.01 -11.58 11.59
C PRO A 57 2.21 -12.08 10.39
N GLN A 58 1.91 -13.38 10.31
CA GLN A 58 1.13 -13.96 9.22
C GLN A 58 -0.32 -13.47 9.25
N GLU A 59 -0.96 -13.45 10.43
CA GLU A 59 -2.31 -12.92 10.58
C GLU A 59 -2.41 -11.44 10.16
N CYS A 60 -1.39 -10.63 10.47
CA CYS A 60 -1.34 -9.23 10.01
C CYS A 60 -1.29 -9.11 8.48
N LEU A 61 -0.55 -10.01 7.80
CA LEU A 61 -0.47 -10.03 6.33
C LEU A 61 -1.81 -10.47 5.73
N ASP A 62 -2.43 -11.52 6.28
CA ASP A 62 -3.69 -12.06 5.80
C ASP A 62 -4.83 -11.02 5.94
N ILE A 63 -4.88 -10.31 7.07
CA ILE A 63 -5.84 -9.21 7.28
C ILE A 63 -5.59 -8.08 6.28
N ARG A 64 -4.33 -7.67 6.08
CA ARG A 64 -3.99 -6.64 5.09
C ARG A 64 -4.49 -7.02 3.70
N ASP A 65 -4.22 -8.24 3.25
CA ASP A 65 -4.57 -8.71 1.92
C ASP A 65 -6.09 -8.87 1.76
N THR A 66 -6.78 -9.29 2.83
CA THR A 66 -8.25 -9.33 2.90
C THR A 66 -8.86 -7.93 2.78
N LEU A 67 -8.37 -6.96 3.58
CA LEU A 67 -8.84 -5.57 3.51
C LEU A 67 -8.59 -4.95 2.15
N LEU A 68 -7.43 -5.22 1.54
CA LEU A 68 -7.09 -4.75 0.21
C LEU A 68 -8.01 -5.35 -0.85
N THR A 69 -8.40 -6.62 -0.71
CA THR A 69 -9.33 -7.28 -1.63
C THR A 69 -10.75 -6.72 -1.49
N LEU A 70 -11.19 -6.40 -0.27
CA LEU A 70 -12.55 -5.90 0.01
C LEU A 70 -12.72 -4.42 -0.36
N HIS A 71 -11.75 -3.58 0.00
CA HIS A 71 -11.87 -2.12 -0.13
C HIS A 71 -11.09 -1.56 -1.31
N GLY A 72 -10.16 -2.34 -1.88
CA GLY A 72 -9.22 -1.84 -2.87
C GLY A 72 -8.29 -0.79 -2.29
N ILE A 73 -7.58 -0.13 -3.19
CA ILE A 73 -6.75 1.02 -2.85
C ILE A 73 -7.57 2.29 -3.13
N PRO A 74 -7.76 3.18 -2.15
CA PRO A 74 -8.49 4.42 -2.37
C PRO A 74 -7.93 5.22 -3.55
N PRO A 75 -8.74 5.58 -4.56
CA PRO A 75 -8.28 6.30 -5.75
C PRO A 75 -7.71 7.68 -5.41
N GLU A 76 -8.15 8.30 -4.31
CA GLU A 76 -7.63 9.57 -3.78
C GLU A 76 -6.14 9.48 -3.45
N LEU A 77 -5.64 8.27 -3.13
CA LEU A 77 -4.22 8.05 -2.87
C LEU A 77 -3.38 7.92 -4.14
N ALA A 78 -4.00 7.76 -5.31
CA ALA A 78 -3.29 7.67 -6.59
C ALA A 78 -2.46 8.93 -6.88
N LYS A 79 -2.93 10.11 -6.41
CA LYS A 79 -2.21 11.39 -6.57
C LYS A 79 -0.84 11.40 -5.86
N TYR A 80 -0.72 10.68 -4.74
CA TYR A 80 0.54 10.58 -3.99
C TYR A 80 1.49 9.50 -4.53
N ARG A 81 0.99 8.54 -5.32
CA ARG A 81 1.89 7.62 -6.06
C ARG A 81 2.55 8.28 -7.26
N LYS A 82 1.84 9.22 -7.89
CA LYS A 82 2.24 9.87 -9.15
C LYS A 82 2.99 11.18 -8.96
N SER A 83 3.31 11.59 -7.73
CA SER A 83 4.02 12.86 -7.45
C SER A 83 5.50 12.88 -7.90
N GLN A 84 5.90 12.01 -8.83
CA GLN A 84 7.10 12.20 -9.66
C GLN A 84 6.79 12.67 -11.10
N SER A 85 5.53 12.74 -11.52
CA SER A 85 5.13 13.29 -12.82
C SER A 85 4.33 14.57 -12.63
N THR A 86 4.99 15.68 -12.92
CA THR A 86 4.46 17.03 -13.10
C THR A 86 3.40 17.02 -14.21
N ASP A 87 2.12 17.07 -13.85
CA ASP A 87 1.06 17.46 -14.80
C ASP A 87 0.29 18.64 -14.19
N ASP A 88 0.46 19.79 -14.83
CA ASP A 88 0.33 21.15 -14.30
C ASP A 88 -1.08 21.72 -14.47
N THR A 89 -2.08 21.22 -13.73
CA THR A 89 -3.42 21.86 -13.78
C THR A 89 -4.05 22.14 -12.42
N ALA A 90 -3.50 21.64 -11.30
CA ALA A 90 -3.91 22.08 -9.97
C ALA A 90 -2.70 22.15 -9.03
N PRO A 91 -2.60 23.20 -8.19
CA PRO A 91 -1.53 23.28 -7.21
C PRO A 91 -1.59 22.04 -6.30
N PRO A 92 -0.44 21.37 -6.06
CA PRO A 92 -0.39 20.18 -5.24
C PRO A 92 -0.88 20.51 -3.83
N GLU A 93 -1.67 19.61 -3.25
CA GLU A 93 -2.11 19.72 -1.86
C GLU A 93 -0.89 19.80 -0.95
N THR A 94 -0.82 20.86 -0.16
CA THR A 94 0.31 21.10 0.75
C THR A 94 0.19 20.22 2.00
N VAL A 95 1.31 20.00 2.70
CA VAL A 95 1.29 19.31 4.00
C VAL A 95 0.35 20.01 5.00
N LEU A 96 0.30 21.35 4.95
CA LEU A 96 -0.60 22.14 5.79
C LEU A 96 -2.07 21.91 5.43
N ASP A 97 -2.42 21.77 4.14
CA ASP A 97 -3.79 21.44 3.75
C ASP A 97 -4.22 20.08 4.36
N GLY A 98 -3.33 19.07 4.30
CA GLY A 98 -3.57 17.76 4.92
C GLY A 98 -3.72 17.82 6.45
N LEU A 99 -2.89 18.63 7.11
CA LEU A 99 -2.99 18.84 8.57
C LEU A 99 -4.32 19.49 8.95
N VAL A 100 -4.73 20.55 8.24
CA VAL A 100 -6.00 21.24 8.49
C VAL A 100 -7.18 20.31 8.23
N ARG A 101 -7.18 19.53 7.14
CA ARG A 101 -8.20 18.50 6.89
C ARG A 101 -8.31 17.49 8.04
N THR A 102 -7.18 17.06 8.58
CA THR A 102 -7.12 16.11 9.71
C THR A 102 -7.66 16.71 10.99
N ILE A 103 -7.41 17.99 11.25
CA ILE A 103 -7.98 18.69 12.40
C ILE A 103 -9.50 18.84 12.25
N LEU A 104 -9.97 19.24 11.06
CA LEU A 104 -11.39 19.44 10.79
C LEU A 104 -12.21 18.15 10.81
N SER A 105 -11.59 16.98 10.57
CA SER A 105 -12.29 15.69 10.58
C SER A 105 -12.57 15.16 11.99
N GLN A 106 -11.88 15.68 13.02
CA GLN A 106 -12.06 15.22 14.39
C GLN A 106 -13.49 15.51 14.87
N ASN A 107 -14.18 14.49 15.38
CA ASN A 107 -15.56 14.63 15.89
C ASN A 107 -16.54 15.27 14.88
N THR A 108 -16.26 15.20 13.58
CA THR A 108 -17.14 15.71 12.52
C THR A 108 -17.48 14.62 11.50
N THR A 109 -18.35 14.95 10.53
CA THR A 109 -18.63 14.09 9.38
C THR A 109 -17.86 14.57 8.16
N GLU A 110 -17.62 13.69 7.20
CA GLU A 110 -16.95 14.00 5.93
C GLU A 110 -17.60 15.18 5.19
N THR A 111 -18.94 15.21 5.15
CA THR A 111 -19.66 16.32 4.49
C THR A 111 -19.39 17.66 5.20
N ASN A 112 -19.33 17.66 6.54
CA ASN A 112 -19.11 18.89 7.30
C ASN A 112 -17.65 19.36 7.19
N SER A 113 -16.68 18.46 7.37
CA SER A 113 -15.26 18.78 7.28
C SER A 113 -14.88 19.27 5.88
N GLN A 114 -15.45 18.67 4.83
CA GLN A 114 -15.21 19.10 3.45
C GLN A 114 -15.78 20.50 3.18
N LYS A 115 -17.00 20.80 3.65
CA LYS A 115 -17.60 22.14 3.54
C LYS A 115 -16.76 23.18 4.28
N ALA A 116 -16.33 22.88 5.51
CA ALA A 116 -15.49 23.76 6.31
C ALA A 116 -14.13 24.02 5.62
N PHE A 117 -13.50 22.98 5.08
CA PHE A 117 -12.24 23.13 4.36
C PHE A 117 -12.39 24.01 3.12
N VAL A 118 -13.42 23.79 2.29
CA VAL A 118 -13.69 24.63 1.10
C VAL A 118 -13.95 26.08 1.51
N SER A 119 -14.73 26.30 2.58
CA SER A 119 -14.98 27.64 3.12
C SER A 119 -13.68 28.31 3.57
N LEU A 120 -12.81 27.60 4.30
CA LEU A 120 -11.52 28.13 4.74
C LEU A 120 -10.63 28.50 3.56
N LYS A 121 -10.49 27.63 2.54
CA LYS A 121 -9.68 27.92 1.35
C LYS A 121 -10.24 29.07 0.51
N SER A 122 -11.56 29.30 0.56
CA SER A 122 -12.19 30.45 -0.10
C SER A 122 -11.85 31.78 0.58
N LEU A 123 -11.73 31.78 1.91
CA LEU A 123 -11.37 32.96 2.71
C LEU A 123 -9.85 33.17 2.77
N PHE A 124 -9.10 32.07 2.80
CA PHE A 124 -7.66 32.03 2.94
C PHE A 124 -7.05 31.15 1.82
N PRO A 125 -6.88 31.71 0.61
CA PRO A 125 -6.27 30.97 -0.50
C PRO A 125 -4.88 30.42 -0.15
N THR A 126 -4.11 31.17 0.64
CA THR A 126 -2.83 30.73 1.24
C THR A 126 -2.88 30.84 2.77
N TRP A 127 -2.15 29.95 3.45
CA TRP A 127 -2.14 29.88 4.91
C TRP A 127 -1.46 31.09 5.60
N GLU A 128 -0.65 31.87 4.87
CA GLU A 128 -0.04 33.12 5.35
C GLU A 128 -1.10 34.14 5.83
N HIS A 129 -2.26 34.16 5.17
CA HIS A 129 -3.35 35.09 5.50
C HIS A 129 -4.02 34.76 6.84
N VAL A 130 -3.89 33.53 7.34
CA VAL A 130 -4.47 33.12 8.63
C VAL A 130 -3.66 33.70 9.79
N GLY A 131 -2.33 33.68 9.69
CA GLY A 131 -1.45 34.24 10.73
C GLY A 131 -1.54 35.76 10.85
N ALA A 132 -1.89 36.44 9.76
CA ALA A 132 -2.12 37.89 9.73
C ALA A 132 -3.51 38.31 10.27
N TRP A 133 -4.39 37.35 10.58
CA TRP A 133 -5.76 37.57 11.07
C TRP A 133 -5.89 37.49 12.60
N CYS A 134 -4.81 37.18 13.32
CA CYS A 134 -4.73 37.19 14.79
C CYS A 134 -3.90 38.38 15.27
#